data_AF-A0A448WNI6-F1
#
_entry.id   AF-A0A448WNI6-F1
#
_cell.length_a   1.000
_cell.length_b   1.000
_cell.length_c   1.000
_cell.angle_alpha   90.00
_cell.angle_beta   90.00
_cell.angle_gamma   90.00
#
_symmetry.space_group_name_H-M   'P 1'
#
loop_
_entity.id
_entity.type
_entity.pdbx_description
1 polymer ?
#
loop_
_entity_poly.entity_id
_entity_poly.type
_entity_poly.pdbx_seq_one_letter_code
_entity_poly.pdbx_strand_id
1 'polypeptide(L)'
;MDALVFKIVLELLTFLGAGFICSNKHEVDSAVKVLSAFYSDTQLDEVISSRLIYSNPFKFKKDIIHAARSRIILTTFDSCEELLKLHTIWPEAKLILRLSLRGILEDAEFPDGFGANLAEIFPLLDKASRLGMEVSYS
;
A
#
# COMPACT_ATOMS: atom_id res chain seq x y z
N MET A 1 13.35 -18.05 5.91
CA MET A 1 13.36 -17.11 7.04
C MET A 1 12.44 -17.68 8.10
N ASP A 2 12.90 -17.89 9.33
CA ASP A 2 12.11 -18.47 10.41
C ASP A 2 10.95 -17.51 10.78
N ALA A 3 9.72 -18.04 10.92
CA ALA A 3 8.55 -17.26 11.31
C ALA A 3 8.74 -16.55 12.66
N LEU A 4 9.55 -17.12 13.55
CA LEU A 4 9.93 -16.50 14.82
C LEU A 4 10.79 -15.26 14.59
N VAL A 5 11.80 -15.35 13.72
CA VAL A 5 12.68 -14.23 13.38
C VAL A 5 11.87 -13.10 12.74
N PHE A 6 10.95 -13.43 11.83
CA PHE A 6 10.08 -12.43 11.22
C PHE A 6 9.24 -11.68 12.26
N LYS A 7 8.63 -12.40 13.21
CA LYS A 7 7.86 -11.78 14.29
C LYS A 7 8.71 -10.85 15.16
N ILE A 8 9.91 -11.29 15.58
CA ILE A 8 10.82 -10.47 16.41
C ILE A 8 11.21 -9.18 15.69
N VAL A 9 11.46 -9.25 14.38
CA VAL A 9 11.77 -8.06 13.57
C VAL A 9 10.60 -7.07 13.54
N LEU A 10 9.36 -7.55 13.35
CA LEU A 10 8.17 -6.68 13.39
C LEU A 10 7.96 -6.02 14.76
N GLU A 11 8.14 -6.76 15.85
CA GLU A 11 8.03 -6.23 17.22
C GLU A 11 9.10 -5.18 17.51
N LEU A 12 10.36 -5.43 17.11
CA LEU A 12 11.45 -4.48 17.27
C LEU A 12 11.21 -3.20 16.47
N LEU A 13 10.83 -3.33 15.19
CA LEU A 13 10.53 -2.18 14.34
C LEU A 13 9.35 -1.36 14.88
N THR A 14 8.33 -2.03 15.42
CA THR A 14 7.19 -1.35 16.05
C THR A 14 7.62 -0.60 17.30
N PHE A 15 8.45 -1.20 18.16
CA PHE A 15 9.02 -0.56 19.34
C PHE A 15 9.83 0.69 18.98
N LEU A 16 10.58 0.64 17.86
CA LEU A 16 11.33 1.79 17.32
C LEU A 16 10.43 2.83 16.63
N GLY A 17 9.12 2.60 16.57
CA GLY A 17 8.19 3.52 15.93
C GLY A 17 8.29 3.52 14.41
N ALA A 18 8.56 2.37 13.78
CA ALA A 18 8.49 2.20 12.33
C ALA A 18 7.05 1.94 11.84
N GLY A 19 6.85 2.06 10.52
CA GLY A 19 5.68 1.57 9.80
C GLY A 19 6.05 0.41 8.87
N PHE A 20 5.05 -0.13 8.17
CA PHE A 20 5.22 -1.29 7.30
C PHE A 20 4.52 -1.10 5.95
N ILE A 21 5.19 -1.57 4.90
CA ILE A 21 4.63 -1.73 3.57
C ILE A 21 4.28 -3.20 3.40
N CYS A 22 3.01 -3.50 3.12
CA CYS A 22 2.52 -4.87 2.98
C CYS A 22 2.02 -5.12 1.56
N SER A 23 2.30 -6.31 1.03
CA SER A 23 1.97 -6.74 -0.33
C SER A 23 0.91 -7.85 -0.36
N ASN A 24 0.68 -8.54 0.76
CA ASN A 24 -0.24 -9.67 0.83
C ASN A 24 -0.95 -9.73 2.19
N LYS A 25 -1.98 -10.58 2.27
CA LYS A 25 -2.80 -10.78 3.48
C LYS A 25 -1.96 -11.13 4.72
N HIS A 26 -0.96 -12.01 4.60
CA HIS A 26 -0.17 -12.46 5.73
C HIS A 26 0.66 -11.31 6.34
N GLU A 27 1.25 -10.46 5.49
CA GLU A 27 1.97 -9.26 5.93
C GLU A 27 1.03 -8.26 6.61
N VAL A 28 -0.15 -8.00 6.03
CA VAL A 28 -1.17 -7.13 6.64
C VAL A 28 -1.57 -7.65 8.02
N ASP A 29 -1.95 -8.92 8.13
CA ASP A 29 -2.37 -9.53 9.38
C ASP A 29 -1.26 -9.47 10.45
N SER A 30 -0.01 -9.72 10.05
CA SER A 30 1.13 -9.71 10.97
C SER A 30 1.42 -8.30 11.49
N ALA A 31 1.39 -7.30 10.61
CA ALA A 31 1.64 -5.91 10.96
C ALA A 31 0.53 -5.37 11.87
N VAL A 32 -0.74 -5.60 11.52
CA VAL A 32 -1.89 -5.22 12.36
C VAL A 32 -1.79 -5.87 13.73
N LYS A 33 -1.51 -7.18 13.79
CA LYS A 33 -1.39 -7.92 15.05
C LYS A 33 -0.33 -7.32 15.97
N VAL A 34 0.85 -7.00 15.43
CA VAL A 34 1.93 -6.42 16.24
C VAL A 34 1.56 -5.00 16.67
N LEU A 35 1.01 -4.16 15.79
CA LEU A 35 0.55 -2.82 16.18
C LEU A 35 -0.51 -2.88 17.28
N SER A 36 -1.50 -3.78 17.18
CA SER A 36 -2.52 -3.98 18.22
C SER A 36 -1.97 -4.47 19.56
N ALA A 37 -0.78 -5.08 19.59
CA ALA A 37 -0.14 -5.48 20.84
C ALA A 37 0.60 -4.31 21.52
N PHE A 38 0.97 -3.27 20.78
CA PHE A 38 1.76 -2.13 21.27
C PHE A 38 0.91 -0.88 21.54
N TYR A 39 -0.18 -0.69 20.80
CA TYR A 39 -1.01 0.51 20.88
C TYR A 39 -2.40 0.17 21.41
N SER A 40 -2.98 1.11 22.14
CA SER A 40 -4.33 0.95 22.69
C SER A 40 -5.41 0.99 21.60
N ASP A 41 -6.57 0.40 21.87
CA ASP A 41 -7.69 0.38 20.92
C ASP A 41 -8.13 1.79 20.47
N THR A 42 -7.99 2.80 21.33
CA THR A 42 -8.34 4.19 21.01
C THR A 42 -7.35 4.86 20.06
N GLN A 43 -6.14 4.35 19.94
CA GLN A 43 -5.09 4.87 19.05
C GLN A 43 -4.93 4.03 17.78
N LEU A 44 -5.47 2.81 17.78
CA LEU A 44 -5.13 1.81 16.77
C LEU A 44 -5.50 2.25 15.35
N ASP A 45 -6.61 2.96 15.18
CA ASP A 45 -7.05 3.45 13.87
C ASP A 45 -6.08 4.50 13.31
N GLU A 46 -5.67 5.47 14.13
CA GLU A 46 -4.68 6.48 13.76
C GLU A 46 -3.32 5.84 13.45
N VAL A 47 -2.88 4.92 14.31
CA VAL A 47 -1.62 4.18 14.17
C VAL A 47 -1.61 3.37 12.88
N ILE A 48 -2.67 2.60 12.58
CA ILE A 48 -2.74 1.81 11.34
C ILE A 48 -2.75 2.74 10.13
N SER A 49 -3.56 3.79 10.16
CA SER A 49 -3.71 4.71 9.03
C SER A 49 -2.42 5.45 8.68
N SER A 50 -1.58 5.76 9.68
CA SER A 50 -0.32 6.47 9.52
C SER A 50 0.89 5.56 9.29
N ARG A 51 0.81 4.27 9.66
CA ARG A 51 1.96 3.36 9.65
C ARG A 51 1.87 2.24 8.64
N LEU A 52 0.71 1.95 8.07
CA LEU A 52 0.55 0.85 7.11
C LEU A 52 0.24 1.36 5.70
N ILE A 53 0.93 0.78 4.72
CA ILE A 53 0.66 0.97 3.30
C ILE A 53 0.42 -0.39 2.65
N TYR A 54 -0.69 -0.55 1.94
CA TYR A 54 -0.89 -1.73 1.10
C TYR A 54 -0.33 -1.48 -0.31
N SER A 55 0.80 -2.08 -0.65
CA SER A 55 1.54 -1.79 -1.88
C SER A 55 1.73 -3.01 -2.77
N ASN A 56 0.66 -3.75 -3.03
CA ASN A 56 0.68 -4.73 -4.11
C ASN A 56 0.34 -4.04 -5.44
N PRO A 57 1.20 -4.13 -6.47
CA PRO A 57 0.88 -3.55 -7.77
C PRO A 57 -0.26 -4.27 -8.51
N PHE A 58 -0.48 -5.58 -8.27
CA PHE A 58 -1.61 -6.34 -8.82
C PHE A 58 -2.51 -6.86 -7.71
N LYS A 59 -3.57 -6.11 -7.39
CA LYS A 59 -4.46 -6.41 -6.27
C LYS A 59 -5.64 -7.25 -6.75
N PHE A 60 -5.85 -8.41 -6.13
CA PHE A 60 -7.11 -9.11 -6.26
C PHE A 60 -8.20 -8.43 -5.43
N LYS A 61 -9.45 -8.47 -5.89
CA LYS A 61 -10.60 -7.90 -5.17
C LYS A 61 -10.67 -8.32 -3.70
N LYS A 62 -10.41 -9.59 -3.40
CA LYS A 62 -10.41 -10.13 -2.04
C LYS A 62 -9.35 -9.45 -1.15
N ASP A 63 -8.19 -9.11 -1.71
CA ASP A 63 -7.07 -8.55 -0.97
C ASP A 63 -7.26 -7.04 -0.76
N ILE A 64 -7.87 -6.33 -1.72
CA ILE A 64 -8.33 -4.94 -1.55
C ILE A 64 -9.34 -4.86 -0.39
N ILE A 65 -10.37 -5.73 -0.40
CA ILE A 65 -11.37 -5.77 0.67
C ILE A 65 -10.72 -6.06 2.01
N HIS A 66 -9.75 -6.97 2.05
CA HIS A 66 -9.05 -7.31 3.28
C HIS A 66 -8.23 -6.12 3.81
N ALA A 67 -7.43 -5.46 2.96
CA ALA A 67 -6.65 -4.28 3.36
C ALA A 67 -7.54 -3.16 3.90
N ALA A 68 -8.65 -2.86 3.21
CA ALA A 68 -9.63 -1.86 3.66
C ALA A 68 -10.26 -2.22 5.02
N ARG A 69 -10.64 -3.49 5.21
CA ARG A 69 -11.18 -3.98 6.50
C ARG A 69 -10.16 -3.96 7.63
N SER A 70 -8.88 -4.06 7.29
CA SER A 70 -7.76 -3.93 8.23
C SER A 70 -7.44 -2.47 8.59
N ARG A 71 -8.29 -1.51 8.20
CA ARG A 71 -8.20 -0.07 8.53
C ARG A 71 -6.99 0.67 7.92
N ILE A 72 -6.28 0.01 7.01
CA ILE A 72 -5.29 0.67 6.16
C ILE A 72 -6.04 1.73 5.35
N ILE A 73 -5.44 2.90 5.14
CA ILE A 73 -6.01 3.97 4.29
C ILE A 73 -5.21 4.22 3.02
N LEU A 74 -3.92 3.86 3.00
CA LEU A 74 -2.98 4.21 1.93
C LEU A 74 -2.63 3.00 1.09
N THR A 75 -2.72 3.13 -0.23
CA THR A 75 -2.36 2.07 -1.19
C THR A 75 -1.72 2.63 -2.45
N THR A 76 -1.09 1.78 -3.26
CA THR A 76 -0.47 2.20 -4.52
C THR A 76 -1.35 1.92 -5.73
N PHE A 77 -1.08 2.60 -6.84
CA PHE A 77 -1.60 2.26 -8.16
C PHE A 77 -0.59 2.64 -9.24
N ASP A 78 -0.68 2.00 -10.39
CA ASP A 78 0.17 2.26 -11.56
C ASP A 78 -0.58 2.14 -12.90
N SER A 79 -1.87 1.83 -12.87
CA SER A 79 -2.67 1.58 -14.07
C SER A 79 -4.12 2.05 -13.91
N CYS A 80 -4.79 2.28 -15.04
CA CYS A 80 -6.20 2.64 -15.09
C CYS A 80 -7.09 1.53 -14.52
N GLU A 81 -6.72 0.27 -14.76
CA GLU A 81 -7.41 -0.92 -14.29
C GLU A 81 -7.35 -1.02 -12.76
N GLU A 82 -6.20 -0.77 -12.14
CA GLU A 82 -6.09 -0.69 -10.68
C GLU A 82 -6.92 0.47 -10.11
N LEU A 83 -6.87 1.66 -10.72
CA LEU A 83 -7.70 2.80 -10.30
C LEU A 83 -9.19 2.47 -10.29
N LEU A 84 -9.70 1.86 -11.37
CA LEU A 84 -11.11 1.49 -11.47
C LEU A 84 -11.52 0.43 -10.45
N LYS A 85 -10.65 -0.56 -10.19
CA LYS A 85 -10.87 -1.55 -9.12
C LYS A 85 -10.93 -0.89 -7.75
N LEU A 86 -9.98 -0.01 -7.44
CA LEU A 86 -9.92 0.70 -6.17
C LEU A 86 -11.14 1.60 -5.99
N HIS A 87 -11.50 2.41 -6.99
CA HIS A 87 -12.72 3.23 -6.95
C HIS A 87 -13.98 2.39 -6.66
N THR A 88 -14.10 1.21 -7.26
CA THR A 88 -15.27 0.34 -7.10
C THR A 88 -15.34 -0.33 -5.73
N ILE A 89 -14.19 -0.69 -5.14
CA ILE A 89 -14.13 -1.57 -3.95
C ILE A 89 -13.76 -0.79 -2.68
N TRP A 90 -12.94 0.23 -2.82
CA TRP A 90 -12.35 1.02 -1.74
C TRP A 90 -12.20 2.50 -2.18
N PRO A 91 -13.32 3.21 -2.41
CA PRO A 91 -13.32 4.58 -2.94
C PRO A 91 -12.64 5.60 -2.02
N GLU A 92 -12.64 5.36 -0.71
CA GLU A 92 -12.02 6.22 0.32
C GLU A 92 -10.50 5.98 0.46
N ALA A 93 -9.90 5.11 -0.35
CA ALA A 93 -8.47 4.87 -0.31
C ALA A 93 -7.69 6.12 -0.74
N LYS A 94 -6.64 6.45 0.01
CA LYS A 94 -5.60 7.38 -0.43
C LYS A 94 -4.62 6.63 -1.32
N LEU A 95 -4.22 7.27 -2.41
CA LEU A 95 -3.48 6.63 -3.48
C LEU A 95 -2.07 7.19 -3.61
N ILE A 96 -1.09 6.32 -3.78
CA ILE A 96 0.27 6.66 -4.18
C ILE A 96 0.49 6.16 -5.61
N LEU A 97 0.84 7.07 -6.52
CA LEU A 97 1.23 6.68 -7.88
C LEU A 97 2.62 6.05 -7.85
N ARG A 98 2.73 4.80 -8.32
CA ARG A 98 4.03 4.13 -8.47
C ARG A 98 4.60 4.45 -9.84
N LEU A 99 5.83 4.96 -9.87
CA LEU A 99 6.53 5.32 -11.10
C LEU A 99 7.44 4.18 -11.58
N SER A 100 7.55 4.04 -12.90
CA SER A 100 8.57 3.22 -13.54
C SER A 100 9.73 4.11 -14.01
N LEU A 101 10.96 3.71 -13.67
CA LEU A 101 12.19 4.37 -14.12
C LEU A 101 12.83 3.67 -15.33
N ARG A 102 12.11 2.72 -15.95
CA ARG A 102 12.59 1.99 -17.11
C ARG A 102 12.87 2.95 -18.26
N GLY A 103 14.06 2.82 -18.87
CA GLY A 103 14.50 3.70 -19.96
C GLY A 103 15.01 5.07 -19.51
N ILE A 104 15.00 5.37 -18.21
CA ILE A 104 15.61 6.57 -17.61
C ILE A 104 16.91 6.18 -16.89
N LEU A 105 16.90 5.05 -16.18
CA LEU A 105 18.08 4.49 -15.53
C LEU A 105 18.58 3.28 -16.32
N GLU A 106 19.85 3.30 -16.70
CA GLU A 106 20.50 2.27 -17.55
C GLU A 106 20.59 0.90 -16.83
N ASP A 107 20.70 0.88 -15.50
CA ASP A 107 20.86 -0.31 -14.65
C ASP A 107 19.61 -0.66 -13.83
N ALA A 108 18.44 -0.23 -14.26
CA ALA A 108 17.18 -0.53 -13.57
C ALA A 108 16.79 -2.01 -13.72
N GLU A 109 17.38 -2.90 -12.90
CA GLU A 109 16.93 -4.29 -12.68
C GLU A 109 15.59 -4.33 -11.91
N PHE A 110 14.62 -3.51 -12.28
CA PHE A 110 13.28 -3.62 -11.74
C PHE A 110 12.55 -4.79 -12.42
N PRO A 111 11.82 -5.63 -11.66
CA PRO A 111 11.02 -6.70 -12.24
C PRO A 111 10.10 -6.13 -13.32
N ASP A 112 10.09 -6.75 -14.49
CA ASP A 112 9.23 -6.36 -15.61
C ASP A 112 7.76 -6.19 -15.15
N GLY A 113 7.15 -5.06 -15.51
CA GLY A 113 5.68 -4.92 -15.51
C GLY A 113 5.04 -4.03 -14.44
N PHE A 114 5.81 -3.24 -13.67
CA PHE A 114 5.26 -2.42 -12.59
C PHE A 114 5.65 -0.94 -12.65
N GLY A 115 4.71 -0.09 -12.29
CA GLY A 115 4.87 1.37 -12.28
C GLY A 115 4.48 2.04 -13.61
N ALA A 116 3.91 3.22 -13.50
CA ALA A 116 3.52 4.06 -14.62
C ALA A 116 4.75 4.68 -15.29
N ASN A 117 4.82 4.61 -16.61
CA ASN A 117 5.83 5.35 -17.38
C ASN A 117 5.47 6.84 -17.48
N LEU A 118 6.41 7.67 -17.94
CA LEU A 118 6.21 9.13 -18.03
C LEU A 118 4.99 9.55 -18.86
N ALA A 119 4.65 8.81 -19.91
CA ALA A 119 3.50 9.10 -20.76
C ALA A 119 2.16 8.77 -20.08
N GLU A 120 2.16 7.87 -19.09
CA GLU A 120 0.97 7.43 -18.36
C GLU A 120 0.66 8.30 -17.14
N ILE A 121 1.64 9.01 -16.57
CA ILE A 121 1.48 9.79 -15.33
C ILE A 121 0.32 10.78 -15.42
N PHE A 122 0.32 11.68 -16.41
CA PHE A 122 -0.73 12.69 -16.52
C PHE A 122 -2.12 12.08 -16.78
N PRO A 123 -2.29 11.13 -17.73
CA PRO A 123 -3.56 10.42 -17.90
C PRO A 123 -4.08 9.75 -16.63
N LEU A 124 -3.19 9.11 -15.85
CA LEU A 124 -3.54 8.43 -14.61
C LEU A 124 -3.99 9.41 -13.52
N LEU A 125 -3.29 10.54 -13.38
CA LEU A 125 -3.66 11.59 -12.41
C LEU A 125 -4.99 12.27 -12.79
N ASP A 126 -5.21 12.59 -14.08
CA ASP A 126 -6.51 13.11 -14.56
C ASP A 126 -7.63 12.10 -14.28
N LYS A 127 -7.38 10.81 -14.53
CA LYS A 127 -8.35 9.75 -14.25
C LYS A 127 -8.68 9.65 -12.76
N ALA A 128 -7.68 9.65 -11.88
CA ALA A 128 -7.89 9.60 -10.43
C ALA A 128 -8.71 10.82 -9.96
N SER A 129 -8.38 12.01 -10.45
CA SER A 129 -9.12 13.25 -10.18
C SER A 129 -10.59 13.17 -10.61
N ARG A 130 -10.87 12.68 -11.82
CA ARG A 130 -12.25 12.49 -12.32
C ARG A 130 -13.04 11.45 -11.53
N LEU A 131 -12.37 10.46 -10.96
CA LEU A 131 -12.99 9.45 -10.09
C LEU A 131 -13.18 9.95 -8.64
N GLY A 132 -12.71 11.18 -8.32
CA GLY A 132 -12.78 11.74 -6.97
C GLY A 132 -11.84 11.06 -5.97
N MET A 133 -10.82 10.35 -6.44
CA MET A 133 -9.87 9.64 -5.58
C MET A 133 -8.69 10.53 -5.20
N GLU A 134 -8.34 10.56 -3.92
CA GLU A 134 -7.22 11.35 -3.40
C GLU A 134 -5.89 10.69 -3.75
N VAL A 135 -5.03 11.40 -4.49
CA VAL A 135 -3.62 11.02 -4.67
C VAL A 135 -2.80 11.77 -3.62
N SER A 136 -2.18 11.03 -2.69
CA SER A 136 -1.46 11.54 -1.53
C SER A 136 0.02 11.16 -1.57
N TYR A 137 0.83 11.82 -0.73
CA TYR A 137 2.14 11.34 -0.33
C TYR A 137 2.05 10.40 0.88
N SER A 138 3.10 9.63 1.13
CA SER A 138 3.28 8.80 2.33
C SER A 138 3.85 9.58 3.50
#